data_AF-A0A2H3DRI6-F1
#
_entry.id   AF-A0A2H3DRI6-F1
#
_cell.length_a   1.000
_cell.length_b   1.000
_cell.length_c   1.000
_cell.angle_alpha   90.00
_cell.angle_beta   90.00
_cell.angle_gamma   90.00
#
_symmetry.space_group_name_H-M   'P 1'
#
loop_
_entity.id
_entity.type
_entity.pdbx_description
1 polymer ?
#
loop_
_entity_poly.entity_id
_entity_poly.type
_entity_poly.pdbx_seq_one_letter_code
_entity_poly.pdbx_strand_id
1 'polypeptide(L)'
;MDFVQGLDPSKLLLGGAVLSFVVSAFSAPIYNFPLFLYGLYGQENTESVSALQNFTGFLAGSLLWDIIWMANHGQHGFIKFLTILLLILKIPTLAACGLAVRQRGATFGGLGLRGNDLSGPTGAFCMHPFL
;
A
#
# COMPACT_ATOMS: atom_id res chain seq x y z
N MET A 1 -7.26 -18.44 5.29
CA MET A 1 -6.87 -17.00 5.36
C MET A 1 -5.35 -16.82 5.49
N ASP A 2 -4.59 -17.91 5.39
CA ASP A 2 -3.15 -17.96 5.68
C ASP A 2 -2.24 -17.43 4.57
N PHE A 3 -2.66 -17.49 3.31
CA PHE A 3 -1.83 -17.02 2.19
C PHE A 3 -1.59 -15.51 2.27
N VAL A 4 -2.62 -14.72 2.58
CA VAL A 4 -2.52 -13.26 2.70
C VAL A 4 -1.71 -12.84 3.93
N GLN A 5 -1.65 -13.67 4.98
CA GLN A 5 -0.82 -13.44 6.17
C GLN A 5 0.62 -13.94 6.04
N GLY A 6 0.89 -14.93 5.17
CA GLY A 6 2.22 -15.46 4.91
C GLY A 6 3.03 -14.70 3.85
N LEU A 7 2.39 -13.73 3.15
CA LEU A 7 3.07 -12.87 2.19
C LEU A 7 3.81 -11.74 2.92
N ASP A 8 5.11 -11.93 3.10
CA ASP A 8 6.02 -10.96 3.72
C ASP A 8 6.12 -9.68 2.84
N PRO A 9 5.63 -8.51 3.30
CA PRO A 9 5.56 -7.28 2.50
C PRO A 9 6.91 -6.83 1.96
N SER A 10 8.00 -7.13 2.68
CA SER A 10 9.37 -6.84 2.24
C SER A 10 9.75 -7.59 0.97
N LYS A 11 9.29 -8.84 0.81
CA LYS A 11 9.54 -9.65 -0.39
C LYS A 11 8.73 -9.15 -1.59
N LEU A 12 7.50 -8.67 -1.38
CA LEU A 12 6.71 -8.04 -2.44
C LEU A 12 7.35 -6.75 -2.93
N LEU A 13 7.82 -5.91 -2.00
CA LEU A 13 8.48 -4.65 -2.34
C LEU A 13 9.81 -4.88 -3.03
N LEU A 14 10.61 -5.87 -2.60
CA LEU A 14 11.86 -6.23 -3.25
C LEU A 14 11.58 -6.79 -4.66
N GLY A 15 10.60 -7.69 -4.80
CA GLY A 15 10.16 -8.18 -6.11
C GLY A 15 9.71 -7.04 -7.03
N GLY A 16 8.95 -6.08 -6.50
CA GLY A 16 8.50 -4.90 -7.24
C GLY A 16 9.63 -3.93 -7.59
N ALA A 17 10.62 -3.76 -6.71
CA ALA A 17 11.81 -2.95 -6.95
C ALA A 17 12.67 -3.56 -8.07
N VAL A 18 12.91 -4.87 -8.02
CA VAL A 18 13.65 -5.59 -9.06
C VAL A 18 12.91 -5.53 -10.40
N LEU A 19 11.60 -5.78 -10.42
CA LEU A 19 10.82 -5.69 -11.65
C LEU A 19 10.82 -4.25 -12.20
N SER A 20 10.65 -3.25 -11.34
CA SER A 20 10.69 -1.83 -11.75
C SER A 20 12.05 -1.41 -12.26
N PHE A 21 13.14 -1.95 -11.71
CA PHE A 21 14.49 -1.73 -12.18
C PHE A 21 14.73 -2.34 -13.57
N VAL A 22 14.34 -3.60 -13.76
CA VAL A 22 14.44 -4.28 -15.06
C VAL A 22 13.60 -3.54 -16.12
N VAL A 23 12.41 -3.10 -15.74
CA VAL A 23 11.48 -2.42 -16.64
C VAL A 23 11.89 -0.96 -16.90
N SER A 24 12.64 -0.30 -16.00
CA SER A 24 13.15 1.07 -16.24
C SER A 24 14.23 1.14 -17.32
N ALA A 25 14.85 0.03 -17.68
CA ALA A 25 15.74 -0.05 -18.84
C ALA A 25 14.99 0.07 -20.18
N PHE A 26 13.66 -0.03 -20.15
CA PHE A 26 12.77 0.08 -21.30
C PHE A 26 11.88 1.33 -21.17
N SER A 27 11.00 1.55 -22.16
CA SER A 27 9.94 2.54 -22.01
C SER A 27 9.05 2.11 -20.85
N ALA A 28 9.15 2.79 -19.72
CA ALA A 28 8.34 2.52 -18.55
C ALA A 28 8.30 3.75 -17.66
N PRO A 29 7.35 3.80 -16.71
CA PRO A 29 7.30 4.91 -15.78
C PRO A 29 8.47 4.84 -14.79
N ILE A 30 9.46 5.70 -14.99
CA ILE A 30 10.73 5.74 -14.23
C ILE A 30 10.49 5.97 -12.73
N TYR A 31 9.38 6.62 -12.37
CA TYR A 31 9.02 6.89 -10.96
C TYR A 31 8.68 5.62 -10.15
N ASN A 32 8.40 4.49 -10.80
CA ASN A 32 8.02 3.26 -10.09
C ASN A 32 9.19 2.70 -9.26
N PHE A 33 10.41 2.74 -9.80
CA PHE A 33 11.59 2.24 -9.10
C PHE A 33 11.89 2.96 -7.78
N PRO A 34 12.05 4.32 -7.74
CA PRO A 34 12.27 5.02 -6.48
C PRO A 34 11.08 4.90 -5.52
N LEU A 35 9.85 4.73 -6.03
CA LEU A 35 8.67 4.49 -5.19
C LEU A 35 8.77 3.16 -4.43
N PHE A 36 9.16 2.07 -5.11
CA PHE A 36 9.36 0.78 -4.45
C PHE A 36 10.53 0.78 -3.45
N LEU A 37 11.61 1.52 -3.74
CA LEU A 37 12.70 1.72 -2.78
C LEU A 37 12.23 2.47 -1.53
N TYR A 38 11.42 3.52 -1.69
CA TYR A 38 10.82 4.23 -0.55
C TYR A 38 9.91 3.32 0.29
N GLY A 39 9.17 2.42 -0.37
CA GLY A 39 8.38 1.39 0.32
C GLY A 39 9.24 0.41 1.11
N LEU A 40 10.37 -0.02 0.55
CA LEU A 40 11.33 -0.90 1.24
C LEU A 40 11.88 -0.22 2.50
N TYR A 41 12.27 1.05 2.37
CA TYR A 41 12.69 1.88 3.50
C TYR A 41 11.60 1.99 4.58
N GLY A 42 10.34 2.24 4.18
CA GLY A 42 9.22 2.34 5.13
C GLY A 42 8.87 1.01 5.82
N GLN A 43 9.16 -0.13 5.19
CA GLN A 43 9.02 -1.43 5.85
C GLN A 43 10.09 -1.67 6.89
N GLU A 44 11.36 -1.39 6.57
CA GLU A 44 12.48 -1.55 7.51
C GLU A 44 12.41 -0.57 8.69
N ASN A 45 11.94 0.66 8.45
CA ASN A 45 11.79 1.67 9.48
C ASN A 45 10.43 1.59 10.18
N THR A 46 10.27 0.58 11.05
CA THR A 46 9.02 0.29 11.78
C THR A 46 8.52 1.44 12.66
N GLU A 47 9.41 2.32 13.11
CA GLU A 47 9.08 3.48 13.95
C GLU A 47 8.33 4.58 13.17
N SER A 48 8.51 4.63 11.85
CA SER A 48 7.98 5.70 10.99
C SER A 48 6.67 5.29 10.32
N VAL A 49 5.58 5.25 11.08
CA VAL A 49 4.27 4.88 10.52
C VAL A 49 3.81 5.86 9.43
N SER A 50 4.20 7.14 9.54
CA SER A 50 3.97 8.18 8.54
C SER A 50 4.63 7.88 7.20
N ALA A 51 5.83 7.28 7.18
CA ALA A 51 6.53 6.93 5.95
C ALA A 51 5.78 5.84 5.18
N LEU A 52 5.31 4.80 5.89
CA LEU A 52 4.54 3.71 5.29
C LEU A 52 3.15 4.18 4.82
N GLN A 53 2.51 5.10 5.55
CA GLN A 53 1.24 5.71 5.15
C GLN A 53 1.41 6.57 3.89
N ASN A 54 2.44 7.41 3.83
CA ASN A 54 2.78 8.21 2.64
C ASN A 54 3.09 7.31 1.44
N PHE A 55 3.90 6.27 1.65
CA PHE A 55 4.18 5.27 0.61
C PHE A 55 2.90 4.64 0.08
N THR A 56 1.99 4.20 0.96
CA THR A 56 0.75 3.55 0.56
C THR A 56 -0.15 4.51 -0.24
N GLY A 57 -0.20 5.79 0.16
CA GLY A 57 -0.88 6.84 -0.60
C GLY A 57 -0.28 7.07 -1.98
N PHE A 58 1.04 7.20 -2.08
CA PHE A 58 1.74 7.35 -3.35
C PHE A 58 1.62 6.10 -4.23
N LEU A 59 1.64 4.90 -3.66
CA LEU A 59 1.45 3.65 -4.36
C LEU A 59 0.03 3.56 -4.96
N ALA A 60 -0.98 3.97 -4.19
CA ALA A 60 -2.37 4.02 -4.68
C ALA A 60 -2.55 5.07 -5.80
N GLY A 61 -1.96 6.26 -5.64
CA GLY A 61 -1.96 7.27 -6.71
C GLY A 61 -1.22 6.82 -7.96
N SER A 62 -0.10 6.10 -7.79
CA SER A 62 0.70 5.59 -8.90
C SER A 62 -0.03 4.53 -9.72
N LEU A 63 -0.98 3.79 -9.15
CA LEU A 63 -1.82 2.84 -9.91
C LEU A 63 -2.68 3.57 -10.93
N LEU A 64 -3.34 4.65 -10.53
CA LEU A 64 -4.16 5.46 -11.42
C LEU A 64 -3.29 6.10 -12.50
N TRP A 65 -2.12 6.61 -12.09
CA TRP A 65 -1.18 7.24 -13.01
C TRP A 65 -0.59 6.25 -14.03
N ASP A 66 -0.28 5.02 -13.63
CA ASP A 66 0.20 3.96 -14.54
C ASP A 66 -0.85 3.62 -15.62
N ILE A 67 -2.14 3.62 -15.29
CA ILE A 67 -3.23 3.38 -16.25
C ILE A 67 -3.27 4.50 -17.30
N ILE A 68 -3.20 5.76 -16.85
CA ILE A 68 -3.17 6.93 -17.74
C ILE A 68 -1.91 6.90 -18.62
N TRP A 69 -0.77 6.53 -18.04
CA TRP A 69 0.50 6.47 -18.76
C TRP A 69 0.49 5.40 -19.85
N MET A 70 -0.05 4.21 -19.56
CA MET A 70 -0.23 3.13 -20.54
C MET A 70 -1.21 3.48 -21.67
N ALA A 71 -2.24 4.29 -21.38
CA ALA A 71 -3.18 4.76 -22.41
C ALA A 71 -2.53 5.74 -23.39
N ASN A 72 -1.54 6.52 -22.93
CA ASN A 72 -0.85 7.53 -23.74
C ASN A 72 0.40 7.01 -24.47
N HIS A 73 1.00 5.91 -24.03
CA HIS A 73 2.24 5.39 -24.63
C HIS A 73 2.03 4.08 -25.40
N GLY A 74 2.29 4.11 -26.71
CA GLY A 74 2.36 2.91 -27.54
C GLY A 74 3.65 2.13 -27.26
N GLN A 75 3.55 0.99 -26.58
CA GLN A 75 4.70 0.11 -26.29
C GLN A 75 4.59 -1.24 -27.00
N HIS A 76 5.73 -1.89 -27.22
CA HIS A 76 5.80 -3.28 -27.69
C HIS A 76 5.09 -4.24 -26.72
N GLY A 77 4.46 -5.29 -27.25
CA GLY A 77 3.60 -6.21 -26.48
C GLY A 77 4.30 -6.86 -25.27
N PHE A 78 5.60 -7.16 -25.37
CA PHE A 78 6.39 -7.72 -24.27
C PHE A 78 6.59 -6.75 -23.11
N ILE A 79 6.82 -5.46 -23.41
CA ILE A 79 6.95 -4.41 -22.38
C ILE A 79 5.60 -4.12 -21.75
N LYS A 80 4.51 -4.10 -22.54
CA LYS A 80 3.15 -4.00 -21.99
C LYS A 80 2.85 -5.14 -21.01
N PHE A 81 3.25 -6.37 -21.33
CA PHE A 81 3.08 -7.52 -20.44
C PHE A 81 3.81 -7.33 -19.10
N LEU A 82 5.08 -6.90 -19.13
CA LEU A 82 5.86 -6.58 -17.93
C LEU A 82 5.22 -5.46 -17.10
N THR A 83 4.73 -4.39 -17.74
CA THR A 83 4.04 -3.28 -17.06
C THR A 83 2.72 -3.74 -16.44
N ILE A 84 1.95 -4.60 -17.11
CA ILE A 84 0.74 -5.22 -16.56
C ILE A 84 1.07 -6.10 -15.36
N LEU A 85 2.15 -6.89 -15.43
CA LEU A 85 2.61 -7.72 -14.32
C LEU A 85 2.98 -6.85 -13.10
N LEU A 86 3.64 -5.71 -13.33
CA LEU A 86 3.89 -4.69 -12.31
C LEU A 86 2.60 -4.16 -11.69
N LEU A 87 1.59 -3.89 -12.51
CA LEU A 87 0.30 -3.37 -12.07
C LEU A 87 -0.45 -4.40 -11.20
N ILE A 88 -0.41 -5.67 -11.59
CA ILE A 88 -0.95 -6.78 -10.80
C ILE A 88 -0.20 -6.91 -9.48
N LEU A 89 1.15 -6.77 -9.47
CA LEU A 89 1.96 -6.86 -8.25
C LEU A 89 1.72 -5.70 -7.28
N LYS A 90 1.33 -4.51 -7.78
CA LYS A 90 0.98 -3.37 -6.93
C LYS A 90 -0.25 -3.62 -6.07
N ILE A 91 -1.22 -4.40 -6.53
CA ILE A 91 -2.46 -4.71 -5.78
C ILE A 91 -2.17 -5.46 -4.46
N PRO A 92 -1.48 -6.62 -4.45
CA PRO A 92 -1.13 -7.29 -3.20
C PRO A 92 -0.12 -6.48 -2.38
N THR A 93 0.74 -5.67 -3.02
CA THR A 93 1.65 -4.76 -2.29
C THR A 93 0.87 -3.70 -1.52
N LEU A 94 -0.17 -3.11 -2.11
CA LEU A 94 -1.07 -2.18 -1.44
C LEU A 94 -1.84 -2.84 -0.30
N ALA A 95 -2.36 -4.05 -0.52
CA ALA A 95 -3.06 -4.78 0.52
C ALA A 95 -2.12 -5.11 1.71
N ALA A 96 -0.91 -5.63 1.43
CA ALA A 96 0.07 -5.98 2.45
C ALA A 96 0.59 -4.75 3.21
N CYS A 97 0.94 -3.67 2.51
CA CYS A 97 1.37 -2.43 3.15
C CYS A 97 0.21 -1.74 3.88
N GLY A 98 -1.01 -1.77 3.35
CA GLY A 98 -2.20 -1.23 4.03
C GLY A 98 -2.52 -1.98 5.33
N LEU A 99 -2.36 -3.32 5.34
CA LEU A 99 -2.46 -4.11 6.56
C LEU A 99 -1.35 -3.77 7.56
N ALA A 100 -0.11 -3.61 7.09
CA ALA A 100 1.01 -3.19 7.94
C ALA A 100 0.81 -1.79 8.54
N VAL A 101 0.26 -0.83 7.79
CA VAL A 101 -0.12 0.52 8.29
C VAL A 101 -1.17 0.39 9.39
N ARG A 102 -2.20 -0.44 9.20
CA ARG A 102 -3.25 -0.68 10.21
C ARG A 102 -2.71 -1.37 11.46
N GLN A 103 -1.82 -2.36 11.31
CA GLN A 103 -1.17 -3.05 12.43
C GLN A 103 -0.28 -2.11 13.25
N ARG A 104 0.37 -1.13 12.59
CA ARG A 104 1.19 -0.09 13.23
C ARG A 104 0.36 1.05 13.83
N GLY A 105 -0.97 0.96 13.83
CA GLY A 105 -1.86 1.92 14.49
C GLY A 105 -2.10 3.21 13.71
N ALA A 106 -1.66 3.32 12.45
CA ALA A 106 -2.01 4.45 11.61
C ALA A 106 -3.42 4.29 11.03
N THR A 107 -4.28 5.21 11.41
CA THR A 107 -5.50 5.53 10.69
C THR A 107 -5.11 6.54 9.61
N PHE A 108 -5.40 6.27 8.33
CA PHE A 108 -5.24 7.26 7.27
C PHE A 108 -5.96 8.55 7.72
N GLY A 109 -5.17 9.58 8.05
CA GLY A 109 -5.55 10.85 8.65
C GLY A 109 -7.02 11.00 9.07
N GLY A 110 -7.31 10.84 10.37
CA GLY A 110 -8.53 11.36 10.99
C GLY A 110 -9.87 10.71 10.63
N LEU A 111 -9.94 9.82 9.63
CA LEU A 111 -11.16 9.02 9.41
C LEU A 111 -11.15 7.82 10.36
N GLY A 112 -11.70 8.04 11.56
CA GLY A 112 -12.03 7.01 12.56
C GLY A 112 -13.07 5.99 12.09
N LEU A 113 -13.00 5.51 10.84
CA LEU A 113 -13.74 4.35 10.36
C LEU A 113 -13.07 3.06 10.89
N ARG A 114 -12.99 2.96 12.21
CA ARG A 114 -13.08 1.66 12.85
C ARG A 114 -14.55 1.26 12.73
N GLY A 115 -14.86 0.40 11.77
CA GLY A 115 -16.17 -0.28 11.65
C GLY A 115 -16.51 -1.18 12.85
N ASN A 116 -15.96 -0.90 14.02
CA ASN A 116 -16.17 -1.59 15.29
C ASN A 116 -16.71 -0.64 16.37
N ASP A 117 -16.82 0.67 16.11
CA ASP A 117 -17.40 1.64 17.05
C ASP A 117 -18.93 1.85 16.83
N LEU A 118 -19.55 1.02 15.98
CA LEU A 118 -21.02 0.88 15.90
C LEU A 118 -21.56 -0.26 16.79
N SER A 119 -20.71 -0.82 17.66
CA SER A 119 -21.11 -1.73 18.74
C SER A 119 -20.46 -1.27 20.05
N GLY A 120 -20.63 0.00 20.38
CA GLY A 120 -20.45 0.51 21.73
C GLY A 120 -21.78 0.41 22.48
N PRO A 121 -21.83 -0.21 23.67
CA PRO A 121 -23.04 -0.34 24.47
C PRO A 121 -23.57 1.05 24.81
N THR A 122 -24.87 1.23 24.60
CA THR A 122 -25.65 2.32 25.18
C THR A 122 -25.20 2.57 26.63
N GLY A 123 -24.92 3.82 26.92
CA GLY A 123 -24.14 4.28 28.06
C GLY A 123 -24.56 3.69 29.41
N ALA A 124 -23.58 3.12 30.09
CA ALA A 124 -23.54 3.04 31.54
C ALA A 124 -23.64 4.46 32.12
N PHE A 125 -24.87 4.87 32.46
CA PHE A 125 -25.13 6.05 33.28
C PHE A 125 -24.84 5.68 34.74
N CYS A 126 -23.57 5.80 35.13
CA CYS A 126 -23.16 5.82 36.52
C CYS A 126 -23.42 7.22 37.08
N MET A 127 -24.47 7.40 37.91
CA MET A 127 -24.58 8.53 38.84
C MET A 127 -25.54 8.19 40.01
N HIS A 128 -24.90 7.98 41.18
CA HIS A 128 -25.34 8.13 42.57
C HIS A 128 -26.45 7.26 43.21
N PRO A 129 -26.13 6.53 44.30
CA PRO A 129 -27.03 6.35 45.43
C PRO A 129 -26.83 7.48 46.45
N PHE A 130 -27.89 8.21 46.76
CA PHE A 130 -28.01 9.05 47.96
C PHE A 130 -29.36 8.69 48.61
N LEU A 131 -29.32 7.76 49.56
CA LEU A 131 -30.30 7.56 50.63
C LEU A 131 -29.55 6.90 51.79
#